data_AF-A0A7C9EB03-F1
#
_entry.id   AF-A0A7C9EB03-F1
#
_cell.length_a   1.000
_cell.length_b   1.000
_cell.length_c   1.000
_cell.angle_alpha   90.00
_cell.angle_beta   90.00
_cell.angle_gamma   90.00
#
_symmetry.space_group_name_H-M   'P 1'
#
loop_
_entity.id
_entity.type
_entity.pdbx_description
1 polymer ?
#
loop_
_entity_poly.entity_id
_entity_poly.type
_entity_poly.pdbx_seq_one_letter_code
_entity_poly.pdbx_strand_id
1 'polypeptide(L)'
;MGAIVFATFCIWAILSGAVFPAPVASGEFPTSLILHRAIPNQVELSELRAHDRARHRRLLESINGVVDFPLAGSYNPYRVGLYYTKVQIGTPAQEFIVQIDTGSDALWVSCSG
;
A
#
# COMPACT_ATOMS: atom_id res chain seq x y z
N MET A 1 12.52 55.81 10.46
CA MET A 1 13.22 54.90 11.41
C MET A 1 12.55 53.53 11.57
N GLY A 2 11.23 53.37 11.38
CA GLY A 2 10.55 52.07 11.55
C GLY A 2 10.76 51.02 10.45
N ALA A 3 10.93 51.41 9.18
CA ALA A 3 11.05 50.46 8.06
C ALA A 3 12.40 49.71 8.03
N ILE A 4 13.48 50.35 8.50
CA ILE A 4 14.82 49.78 8.51
C ILE A 4 14.95 48.70 9.60
N VAL A 5 14.30 48.92 10.76
CA VAL A 5 14.28 47.97 11.88
C VAL A 5 13.42 46.73 11.56
N PHE A 6 12.37 46.89 10.74
CA PHE A 6 11.56 45.77 10.28
C PHE A 6 12.30 44.90 9.26
N ALA A 7 13.03 45.52 8.33
CA ALA A 7 13.82 44.81 7.33
C ALA A 7 14.97 44.00 7.95
N THR A 8 15.64 44.52 8.98
CA THR A 8 16.70 43.79 9.69
C THR A 8 16.15 42.60 10.49
N PHE A 9 14.94 42.69 11.04
CA PHE A 9 14.27 41.58 11.71
C PHE A 9 13.92 40.43 10.74
N CYS A 10 13.42 40.77 9.54
CA CYS A 10 13.15 39.78 8.49
C CYS A 10 14.41 39.05 8.02
N ILE A 11 15.55 39.74 7.91
CA ILE A 11 16.81 39.15 7.46
C ILE A 11 17.37 38.15 8.50
N TRP A 12 17.22 38.43 9.81
CA TRP A 12 17.64 37.51 10.88
C TRP A 12 16.69 36.33 11.07
N ALA A 13 15.40 36.48 10.76
CA ALA A 13 14.45 35.37 10.76
C ALA A 13 14.71 34.37 9.62
N ILE A 14 15.26 34.82 8.49
CA ILE A 14 15.62 33.96 7.35
C ILE A 14 16.94 33.20 7.60
N LEU A 15 17.86 33.76 8.39
CA LEU A 15 19.16 33.14 8.72
C LEU A 15 19.14 32.18 9.93
N SER A 16 18.07 32.18 10.72
CA SER A 16 17.93 31.31 11.91
C SER A 16 17.17 30.00 11.63
N GLY A 17 17.02 29.64 10.35
CA GLY A 17 16.67 28.27 9.94
C GLY A 17 17.78 27.31 10.34
N ALA A 18 17.89 27.02 11.63
CA ALA A 18 18.69 25.95 12.17
C ALA A 18 18.15 24.65 11.60
N VAL A 19 18.77 24.21 10.50
CA VAL A 19 18.70 22.83 10.05
C VAL A 19 19.31 22.02 11.18
N PHE A 20 18.47 21.57 12.10
CA PHE A 20 18.85 20.49 13.00
C PHE A 20 19.10 19.29 12.09
N PRO A 21 20.33 18.74 12.02
CA PRO A 21 20.50 17.44 11.40
C PRO A 21 19.71 16.48 12.28
N ALA A 22 18.51 16.11 11.84
CA ALA A 22 17.85 14.95 12.40
C ALA A 22 18.83 13.79 12.21
N PRO A 23 19.25 13.09 13.27
CA PRO A 23 20.07 11.90 13.11
C PRO A 23 19.22 10.93 12.31
N VAL A 24 19.52 10.80 11.01
CA VAL A 24 19.02 9.71 10.19
C VAL A 24 19.67 8.49 10.80
N ALA A 25 18.90 7.75 11.60
CA ALA A 25 19.29 6.42 12.02
C ALA A 25 19.40 5.58 10.74
N SER A 26 20.59 5.53 10.17
CA SER A 26 20.96 4.55 9.15
C SER A 26 21.06 3.21 9.85
N GLY A 27 19.90 2.66 10.22
CA GLY A 27 19.80 1.24 10.52
C GLY A 27 20.24 0.52 9.26
N GLU A 28 21.32 -0.24 9.34
CA GLU A 28 21.72 -1.16 8.30
C GLU A 28 20.62 -2.22 8.20
N PHE A 29 19.63 -1.96 7.36
CA PHE A 29 18.65 -2.98 7.01
C PHE A 29 19.36 -4.00 6.12
N PRO A 30 19.29 -5.30 6.44
CA PRO A 30 19.92 -6.31 5.62
C PRO A 30 19.35 -6.21 4.19
N THR A 31 20.26 -6.07 3.22
CA THR A 31 19.92 -5.97 1.79
C THR A 31 19.39 -7.28 1.21
N SER A 32 19.51 -8.38 1.96
CA SER A 32 18.90 -9.66 1.63
C SER A 32 18.22 -10.28 2.85
N LEU A 33 17.02 -10.80 2.63
CA LEU A 33 16.31 -11.64 3.58
C LEU A 33 16.50 -13.10 3.14
N ILE A 34 16.97 -13.95 4.05
CA ILE A 34 16.99 -15.39 3.81
C ILE A 34 15.55 -15.89 4.00
N LEU A 35 14.89 -16.16 2.88
CA LEU A 35 13.55 -16.73 2.90
C LEU A 35 13.65 -18.21 3.24
N HIS A 36 13.18 -18.58 4.43
CA HIS A 36 12.92 -19.97 4.76
C HIS A 36 11.54 -20.36 4.26
N ARG A 37 11.45 -21.57 3.70
CA ARG A 37 10.18 -22.13 3.25
C ARG A 37 9.28 -22.34 4.47
N ALA A 38 8.17 -21.64 4.53
CA ALA A 38 7.18 -21.84 5.59
C ALA A 38 6.45 -23.19 5.47
N ILE A 39 6.50 -23.82 4.30
CA ILE A 39 5.78 -25.06 3.97
C ILE A 39 6.77 -26.14 3.52
N PRO A 40 6.79 -27.34 4.13
CA PRO A 40 7.64 -28.46 3.72
C PRO A 40 7.48 -28.84 2.24
N ASN A 41 8.48 -29.52 1.66
CA ASN A 41 8.49 -29.89 0.24
C ASN A 41 7.43 -30.92 -0.15
N GLN A 42 7.01 -31.78 0.78
CA GLN A 42 6.03 -32.84 0.56
C GLN A 42 4.92 -32.70 1.59
N VAL A 43 3.84 -32.04 1.19
CA VAL A 43 2.64 -31.83 2.00
C VAL A 43 1.45 -32.21 1.13
N GLU A 44 0.51 -32.95 1.70
CA GLU A 44 -0.71 -33.32 0.99
C GLU A 44 -1.53 -32.08 0.65
N LEU A 45 -2.21 -32.11 -0.50
CA LEU A 45 -3.01 -30.96 -0.96
C LEU A 45 -4.14 -30.62 0.02
N SER A 46 -4.65 -31.61 0.75
CA SER A 46 -5.64 -31.43 1.82
C SER A 46 -5.08 -30.60 2.98
N GLU A 47 -3.83 -30.83 3.37
CA GLU A 47 -3.16 -30.13 4.45
C GLU A 47 -2.81 -28.69 4.04
N LEU A 48 -2.36 -28.48 2.80
CA LEU A 48 -2.18 -27.14 2.24
C LEU A 48 -3.50 -26.35 2.23
N ARG A 49 -4.60 -26.98 1.79
CA ARG A 49 -5.94 -26.36 1.86
C ARG A 49 -6.37 -26.08 3.29
N ALA A 50 -6.09 -26.96 4.24
CA ALA A 50 -6.42 -26.75 5.64
C ALA A 50 -5.62 -25.59 6.24
N HIS A 51 -4.33 -25.49 5.92
CA HIS A 51 -3.46 -24.38 6.32
C HIS A 51 -3.94 -23.05 5.72
N ASP A 52 -4.23 -23.02 4.41
CA ASP A 52 -4.77 -21.82 3.76
C ASP A 52 -6.13 -21.44 4.34
N ARG A 53 -7.03 -22.40 4.57
CA ARG A 53 -8.30 -22.14 5.25
C ARG A 53 -8.06 -21.55 6.62
N ALA A 54 -7.16 -22.11 7.44
CA ALA A 54 -6.85 -21.58 8.77
C ALA A 54 -6.35 -20.14 8.74
N ARG A 55 -5.49 -19.78 7.76
CA ARG A 55 -5.01 -18.41 7.55
C ARG A 55 -6.13 -17.46 7.09
N HIS A 56 -6.92 -17.87 6.11
CA HIS A 56 -7.93 -17.01 5.45
C HIS A 56 -9.28 -17.00 6.17
N ARG A 57 -9.47 -17.85 7.19
CA ARG A 57 -10.74 -18.08 7.90
C ARG A 57 -11.40 -16.79 8.40
N ARG A 58 -10.61 -15.89 8.97
CA ARG A 58 -11.16 -14.67 9.59
C ARG A 58 -11.74 -13.67 8.59
N LEU A 59 -11.31 -13.70 7.33
CA LEU A 59 -11.80 -12.77 6.30
C LEU A 59 -13.06 -13.29 5.60
N LEU A 60 -13.20 -14.62 5.47
CA LEU A 60 -14.29 -15.27 4.73
C LEU A 60 -15.44 -15.78 5.63
N GLU A 61 -15.28 -15.75 6.96
CA GLU A 61 -16.37 -16.05 7.89
C GLU A 61 -17.31 -14.85 8.12
N SER A 62 -16.84 -13.61 7.94
CA SER A 62 -17.65 -12.39 8.15
C SER A 62 -18.60 -12.08 6.98
N ILE A 63 -18.30 -12.60 5.79
CA ILE A 63 -19.11 -12.50 4.58
C ILE A 63 -19.42 -13.95 4.23
N ASN A 64 -20.65 -14.44 4.39
CA ASN A 64 -21.04 -15.84 4.17
C ASN A 64 -20.55 -16.44 2.82
N GLY A 65 -19.27 -16.80 2.70
CA GLY A 65 -18.69 -17.43 1.51
C GLY A 65 -17.73 -16.57 0.68
N VAL A 66 -17.63 -16.97 -0.59
CA VAL A 66 -16.71 -16.43 -1.59
C VAL A 66 -17.29 -15.13 -2.16
N VAL A 67 -16.46 -14.09 -2.25
CA VAL A 67 -16.82 -12.84 -2.93
C VAL A 67 -16.18 -12.85 -4.31
N ASP A 68 -17.02 -12.86 -5.34
CA ASP A 68 -16.56 -12.80 -6.72
C ASP A 68 -16.47 -11.35 -7.20
N PHE A 69 -15.31 -11.01 -7.78
CA PHE A 69 -15.09 -9.73 -8.45
C PHE A 69 -14.78 -9.98 -9.93
N PRO A 70 -15.56 -9.40 -10.86
CA PRO A 70 -15.27 -9.55 -12.29
C PRO A 70 -13.94 -8.86 -12.61
N LEU A 71 -13.06 -9.57 -13.31
CA LEU A 71 -11.77 -9.06 -13.76
C LEU A 71 -11.85 -8.62 -15.22
N ALA A 72 -11.35 -7.42 -15.49
CA ALA A 72 -11.09 -6.91 -16.82
C ALA A 72 -9.59 -6.70 -17.01
N GLY A 73 -9.11 -6.63 -18.25
CA GLY A 73 -7.70 -6.40 -18.55
C GLY A 73 -7.15 -7.37 -19.60
N SER A 74 -5.83 -7.42 -19.69
CA SER A 74 -5.14 -8.33 -20.62
C SER A 74 -3.75 -8.68 -20.12
N TYR A 75 -3.36 -9.94 -20.26
CA TYR A 75 -2.00 -10.40 -20.00
C TYR A 75 -0.97 -9.94 -21.05
N ASN A 76 -1.40 -9.31 -22.16
CA ASN A 76 -0.51 -8.97 -23.26
C ASN A 76 0.47 -7.85 -22.85
N PRO A 77 1.78 -8.14 -22.76
CA PRO A 77 2.79 -7.17 -22.32
C PRO A 77 3.04 -6.05 -23.35
N TYR A 78 2.65 -6.25 -24.62
CA TYR A 78 2.78 -5.24 -25.67
C TYR A 78 1.62 -4.24 -25.71
N ARG A 79 0.62 -4.39 -24.83
CA ARG A 79 -0.40 -3.38 -24.57
C ARG A 79 -0.10 -2.68 -23.24
N VAL A 80 -0.67 -3.20 -22.17
CA VAL A 80 -0.54 -2.62 -20.82
C VAL A 80 -0.27 -3.70 -19.77
N GLY A 81 -0.75 -4.94 -19.97
CA GLY A 81 -0.46 -6.04 -19.03
C GLY A 81 -1.16 -5.93 -17.67
N LEU A 82 -2.18 -5.08 -17.54
CA LEU A 82 -2.83 -4.78 -16.27
C LEU A 82 -4.22 -5.40 -16.15
N TYR A 83 -4.60 -5.68 -14.91
CA TYR A 83 -5.90 -6.21 -14.51
C TYR A 83 -6.61 -5.23 -13.58
N TYR A 84 -7.91 -5.11 -13.76
CA TYR A 84 -8.75 -4.18 -13.03
C TYR A 84 -10.06 -4.83 -12.64
N THR A 85 -10.66 -4.32 -11.57
CA THR A 85 -12.03 -4.67 -11.18
C THR A 85 -12.81 -3.44 -10.77
N LYS A 86 -14.13 -3.59 -10.70
CA LYS A 86 -15.04 -2.56 -10.22
C LYS A 86 -15.38 -2.83 -8.75
N VAL A 87 -15.23 -1.80 -7.92
CA VAL A 87 -15.60 -1.84 -6.50
C VAL A 87 -16.52 -0.69 -6.16
N GLN A 88 -17.40 -0.89 -5.18
CA GLN A 88 -18.27 0.16 -4.65
C GLN A 88 -17.75 0.61 -3.29
N ILE A 89 -17.48 1.92 -3.14
CA ILE A 89 -16.91 2.51 -1.92
C ILE A 89 -17.79 3.68 -1.46
N GLY A 90 -17.99 3.80 -0.15
CA GLY A 90 -18.65 4.93 0.48
C GLY A 90 -20.14 4.74 0.78
N THR A 91 -20.76 5.79 1.31
CA THR A 91 -22.21 5.89 1.51
C THR A 91 -22.65 7.33 1.16
N PRO A 92 -23.41 7.54 0.07
CA PRO A 92 -23.91 6.53 -0.87
C PRO A 92 -22.77 5.82 -1.62
N ALA A 93 -23.02 4.59 -2.07
CA ALA A 93 -22.05 3.77 -2.77
C ALA A 93 -21.67 4.40 -4.12
N GLN A 94 -20.36 4.53 -4.39
CA GLN A 94 -19.81 5.04 -5.65
C GLN A 94 -18.93 3.98 -6.31
N GLU A 95 -19.04 3.82 -7.63
CA GLU A 95 -18.24 2.85 -8.40
C GLU A 95 -16.84 3.41 -8.70
N PHE A 96 -15.81 2.62 -8.40
CA PHE A 96 -14.42 2.88 -8.75
C PHE A 96 -13.86 1.71 -9.55
N ILE A 97 -13.04 2.01 -10.56
CA ILE A 97 -12.22 1.02 -11.27
C ILE A 97 -10.84 1.02 -10.62
N VAL A 98 -10.46 -0.09 -10.02
CA VAL A 98 -9.20 -0.23 -9.29
C VAL A 98 -8.31 -1.28 -9.95
N GLN A 99 -7.00 -1.07 -9.89
CA GLN A 99 -6.01 -2.04 -10.37
C GLN A 99 -5.84 -3.17 -9.35
N ILE A 100 -5.72 -4.41 -9.83
CA ILE A 100 -5.29 -5.53 -9.01
C ILE A 100 -3.76 -5.51 -8.94
N ASP A 101 -3.22 -5.02 -7.84
CA ASP A 101 -1.79 -4.96 -7.56
C ASP A 101 -1.43 -5.90 -6.41
N THR A 102 -0.84 -7.05 -6.74
CA THR A 102 -0.36 -8.02 -5.72
C THR A 102 0.99 -7.62 -5.13
N GLY A 103 1.61 -6.55 -5.61
CA GLY A 103 2.89 -6.02 -5.14
C GLY A 103 2.77 -5.00 -4.02
N SER A 104 1.55 -4.61 -3.63
CA SER A 104 1.27 -3.66 -2.55
C SER A 104 0.22 -4.18 -1.57
N ASP A 105 0.14 -3.56 -0.39
CA ASP A 105 -0.79 -3.91 0.70
C ASP A 105 -1.93 -2.88 0.89
N ALA A 106 -1.90 -1.78 0.13
CA ALA A 106 -2.82 -0.66 0.28
C ALA A 106 -3.81 -0.54 -0.89
N LEU A 107 -5.11 -0.44 -0.58
CA LEU A 107 -6.14 0.02 -1.50
C LEU A 107 -6.20 1.55 -1.48
N TRP A 108 -6.14 2.20 -2.65
CA TRP A 108 -6.29 3.64 -2.76
C TRP A 108 -7.14 4.03 -3.98
N VAL A 109 -7.84 5.15 -3.86
CA VAL A 109 -8.59 5.80 -4.95
C VAL A 109 -8.33 7.29 -4.91
N SER A 110 -8.49 7.97 -6.04
CA SER A 110 -8.43 9.43 -6.09
C SER A 110 -9.71 10.03 -5.50
N CYS A 111 -9.58 10.92 -4.53
CA CYS A 111 -10.70 11.67 -3.95
C CYS A 111 -10.83 13.06 -4.60
N SER A 112 -12.04 13.47 -4.93
CA SER A 112 -12.37 14.89 -5.15
C SER A 112 -12.63 15.54 -3.79
N GLY A 113 -11.85 16.55 -3.42
CA GLY A 113 -12.06 17.33 -2.18
C GLY A 113 -13.30 18.21 -2.23
#